data_AF-A0A8T5GHP6-F1
#
_entry.id   AF-A0A8T5GHP6-F1
#
_cell.length_a   1.000
_cell.length_b   1.000
_cell.length_c   1.000
_cell.angle_alpha   90.00
_cell.angle_beta   90.00
_cell.angle_gamma   90.00
#
_symmetry.space_group_name_H-M   'P 1'
#
loop_
_entity.id
_entity.type
_entity.pdbx_description
1 polymer ?
#
loop_
_entity_poly.entity_id
_entity_poly.type
_entity_poly.pdbx_seq_one_letter_code
_entity_poly.pdbx_strand_id
1 'polypeptide(L)'
;MIIDAAVGKILVFISMAVVSASLLAGSRHQPFPEISRRFGWLLASITALTLLGESAPRPMELNILLSLVLVIGSYGVLVGVHHMVRTRRDVFIAPMSGFLFCIGAGGLMVLTWPDLNQLEQWAGFLALVVLGGGQTWMVFRGLLIGRLPLAWSQAGMVALQRGQLEGPQGAINCFEKGWDADEEHLNPMAYIALASIYRFNGDATQAEKWQESFEDAGGQPSVASEWILALNESLRALGGSEQMFPTRLDDSE
;
A
#
# COMPACT_ATOMS: atom_id res chain seq x y z
N MET A 1 36.64 14.34 -5.77
CA MET A 1 35.40 13.74 -5.25
C MET A 1 34.25 14.46 -5.94
N ILE A 2 33.41 13.76 -6.72
CA ILE A 2 32.45 14.38 -7.68
C ILE A 2 31.23 15.03 -6.98
N ILE A 3 31.05 14.80 -5.68
CA ILE A 3 29.99 15.40 -4.87
C ILE A 3 30.65 16.03 -3.63
N ASP A 4 30.54 17.34 -3.46
CA ASP A 4 30.91 17.98 -2.21
C ASP A 4 29.83 17.73 -1.14
N ALA A 5 30.14 17.99 0.13
CA ALA A 5 29.21 17.72 1.23
C ALA A 5 27.89 18.51 1.11
N ALA A 6 27.91 19.71 0.53
CA ALA A 6 26.72 20.54 0.37
C ALA A 6 25.79 19.98 -0.71
N VAL A 7 26.34 19.58 -1.86
CA VAL A 7 25.60 18.89 -2.93
C VAL A 7 25.03 17.57 -2.41
N GLY A 8 25.82 16.80 -1.64
CA GLY A 8 25.37 15.56 -1.02
C GLY A 8 24.14 15.76 -0.13
N LYS A 9 24.15 16.77 0.74
CA LYS A 9 22.99 17.11 1.58
C LYS A 9 21.77 17.50 0.76
N ILE A 10 21.93 18.36 -0.24
CA ILE A 10 20.83 18.80 -1.11
C ILE A 10 20.16 17.59 -1.77
N LEU A 11 20.95 16.65 -2.31
CA LEU A 11 20.43 15.44 -2.93
C LEU A 11 19.66 14.57 -1.93
N VAL A 12 20.13 14.45 -0.70
CA VAL A 12 19.43 13.69 0.35
C VAL A 12 18.10 14.36 0.71
N PHE A 13 18.07 15.69 0.89
CA PHE A 13 16.82 16.41 1.17
C PHE A 13 15.81 16.31 0.03
N ILE A 14 16.26 16.47 -1.22
CA ILE A 14 15.40 16.28 -2.40
C ILE A 14 14.84 14.86 -2.39
N SER A 15 15.68 13.85 -2.12
CA SER A 15 15.25 12.45 -2.09
C SER A 15 14.19 12.21 -1.01
N MET A 16 14.39 12.72 0.21
CA MET A 16 13.40 12.62 1.29
C MET A 16 12.09 13.31 0.93
N ALA A 17 12.15 14.51 0.35
CA ALA A 17 10.98 15.27 -0.07
C ALA A 17 10.21 14.56 -1.20
N VAL A 18 10.91 14.03 -2.21
CA VAL A 18 10.31 13.27 -3.30
C VAL A 18 9.65 12.01 -2.77
N VAL A 19 10.35 11.21 -1.96
CA VAL A 19 9.79 9.97 -1.39
C VAL A 19 8.56 10.29 -0.53
N SER A 20 8.61 11.33 0.28
CA SER A 20 7.48 11.80 1.07
C SER A 20 6.28 12.19 0.21
N ALA A 21 6.50 12.99 -0.84
CA ALA A 21 5.45 13.41 -1.77
C ALA A 21 4.87 12.21 -2.53
N SER A 22 5.71 11.27 -2.97
CA SER A 22 5.29 10.03 -3.63
C SER A 22 4.42 9.17 -2.72
N LEU A 23 4.75 9.05 -1.43
CA LEU A 23 3.91 8.33 -0.46
C LEU A 23 2.55 9.01 -0.27
N LEU A 24 2.53 10.33 -0.12
CA LEU A 24 1.29 11.09 0.06
C LEU A 24 0.38 11.03 -1.17
N ALA A 25 0.95 11.18 -2.37
CA ALA A 25 0.20 11.11 -3.62
C ALA A 25 -0.24 9.67 -3.95
N GLY A 26 0.67 8.70 -3.79
CA GLY A 26 0.43 7.29 -4.08
C GLY A 26 -0.59 6.65 -3.15
N SER A 27 -0.65 7.07 -1.88
CA SER A 27 -1.60 6.54 -0.89
C SER A 27 -3.06 6.58 -1.33
N ARG A 28 -3.45 7.54 -2.17
CA ARG A 28 -4.82 7.72 -2.66
C ARG A 28 -5.32 6.55 -3.52
N HIS A 29 -4.40 5.79 -4.11
CA HIS A 29 -4.71 4.67 -4.99
C HIS A 29 -4.62 3.32 -4.27
N GLN A 30 -4.47 3.31 -2.95
CA GLN A 30 -4.43 2.08 -2.15
C GLN A 30 -5.78 1.81 -1.48
N PRO A 31 -6.11 0.53 -1.23
CA PRO A 31 -7.32 0.16 -0.49
C PRO A 31 -7.34 0.72 0.94
N PHE A 32 -6.17 0.79 1.59
CA PHE A 32 -6.02 1.34 2.93
C PHE A 32 -5.05 2.54 2.91
N PRO A 33 -5.51 3.72 2.48
CA PRO A 33 -4.67 4.90 2.21
C PRO A 33 -3.98 5.45 3.47
N GLU A 34 -4.51 5.16 4.66
CA GLU A 34 -4.03 5.74 5.90
C GLU A 34 -2.60 5.31 6.25
N ILE A 35 -2.20 4.10 5.87
CA ILE A 35 -0.92 3.50 6.26
C ILE A 35 0.23 4.28 5.59
N SER A 36 0.31 4.26 4.26
CA SER A 36 1.27 5.06 3.48
C SER A 36 1.14 6.56 3.72
N ARG A 37 -0.08 7.10 3.89
CA ARG A 37 -0.27 8.54 4.14
C ARG A 37 0.31 8.98 5.48
N ARG A 38 0.11 8.21 6.55
CA ARG A 38 0.70 8.52 7.89
C ARG A 38 2.22 8.47 7.83
N PHE A 39 2.78 7.46 7.18
CA PHE A 39 4.24 7.35 7.00
C PHE A 39 4.80 8.50 6.14
N GLY A 40 4.09 8.88 5.06
CA GLY A 40 4.44 10.04 4.24
C GLY A 40 4.45 11.34 5.03
N TRP A 41 3.44 11.60 5.87
CA TRP A 41 3.44 12.79 6.73
C TRP A 41 4.56 12.78 7.77
N LEU A 42 4.83 11.63 8.39
CA LEU A 42 5.96 11.50 9.32
C LEU A 42 7.29 11.86 8.63
N LEU A 43 7.53 11.32 7.43
CA LEU A 43 8.72 11.62 6.64
C LEU A 43 8.77 13.09 6.22
N ALA A 44 7.63 13.69 5.80
CA ALA A 44 7.54 15.11 5.48
C ALA A 44 7.96 15.98 6.67
N SER A 45 7.45 15.67 7.87
CA SER A 45 7.76 16.38 9.10
C SER A 45 9.24 16.27 9.45
N ILE A 46 9.82 15.05 9.38
CA ILE A 46 11.25 14.86 9.62
C ILE A 46 12.07 15.65 8.59
N THR A 47 11.72 15.58 7.31
CA THR A 47 12.39 16.31 6.23
C THR A 47 12.39 17.82 6.52
N ALA A 48 11.23 18.38 6.85
CA ALA A 48 11.08 19.80 7.17
C ALA A 48 11.92 20.21 8.39
N LEU A 49 11.88 19.43 9.47
CA LEU A 49 12.67 19.69 10.68
C LEU A 49 14.19 19.65 10.39
N THR A 50 14.65 18.66 9.63
CA THR A 50 16.06 18.55 9.27
C THR A 50 16.51 19.68 8.34
N LEU A 51 15.64 20.11 7.41
CA LEU A 51 15.93 21.22 6.52
C LEU A 51 15.99 22.55 7.28
N LEU A 52 15.10 22.78 8.24
CA LEU A 52 15.17 23.93 9.15
C LEU A 52 16.47 23.91 9.97
N GLY A 53 16.93 22.72 10.37
CA GLY A 53 18.19 22.52 11.09
C GLY A 53 19.43 23.02 10.33
N GLU A 54 19.40 23.10 9.01
CA GLU A 54 20.50 23.66 8.22
C GLU A 54 20.67 25.18 8.40
N SER A 55 19.64 25.88 8.90
CA SER A 55 19.74 27.31 9.24
C SER A 55 20.31 27.56 10.64
N ALA A 56 20.63 26.50 11.40
CA ALA A 56 21.20 26.62 12.73
C ALA A 56 22.68 27.06 12.70
N PRO A 57 23.21 27.62 13.80
CA PRO A 57 24.63 28.02 13.89
C PRO A 57 25.61 26.86 13.65
N ARG A 58 25.15 25.63 13.85
CA ARG A 58 25.89 24.39 13.54
C ARG A 58 24.97 23.49 12.70
N PRO A 59 25.08 23.51 11.37
CA PRO A 59 24.26 22.68 10.49
C PRO A 59 24.62 21.20 10.67
N MET A 60 23.71 20.30 10.30
CA MET A 60 23.89 18.86 10.48
C MET A 60 24.99 18.36 9.53
N GLU A 61 25.86 17.47 9.98
CA GLU A 61 26.87 16.87 9.08
C GLU A 61 26.23 15.86 8.11
N LEU A 62 26.81 15.71 6.92
CA LEU A 62 26.31 14.77 5.90
C LEU A 62 26.24 13.33 6.44
N ASN A 63 27.23 12.89 7.22
CA ASN A 63 27.27 11.55 7.81
C ASN A 63 26.08 11.31 8.75
N ILE A 64 25.70 12.32 9.55
CA ILE A 64 24.57 12.26 10.47
C ILE A 64 23.26 12.20 9.68
N LEU A 65 23.13 13.03 8.64
CA LEU A 65 21.95 13.04 7.77
C LEU A 65 21.76 11.69 7.05
N LEU A 66 22.84 11.11 6.50
CA LEU A 66 22.80 9.79 5.87
C LEU A 66 22.47 8.68 6.85
N SER A 67 22.99 8.75 8.09
CA SER A 67 22.66 7.80 9.15
C SER A 67 21.19 7.88 9.55
N LEU A 68 20.63 9.09 9.66
CA LEU A 68 19.21 9.30 9.91
C LEU A 68 18.34 8.68 8.81
N VAL A 69 18.69 8.95 7.55
CA VAL A 69 17.99 8.40 6.38
C VAL A 69 18.10 6.89 6.32
N LEU A 70 19.26 6.32 6.66
CA LEU A 70 19.45 4.88 6.77
C LEU A 70 18.51 4.27 7.82
N VAL A 71 18.41 4.86 9.01
CA VAL A 71 17.54 4.36 10.09
C VAL A 71 16.07 4.40 9.68
N ILE A 72 15.62 5.53 9.13
CA ILE A 72 14.23 5.70 8.68
C ILE A 72 13.91 4.75 7.53
N GLY A 73 14.81 4.64 6.55
CA GLY A 73 14.68 3.73 5.42
C GLY A 73 14.63 2.27 5.87
N SER A 74 15.50 1.86 6.80
CA SER A 74 15.53 0.51 7.35
C SER A 74 14.22 0.15 8.04
N TYR A 75 13.73 1.03 8.93
CA TYR A 75 12.46 0.84 9.61
C TYR A 75 11.30 0.75 8.61
N GLY A 76 11.26 1.67 7.63
CA GLY A 76 10.24 1.69 6.60
C GLY A 76 10.26 0.44 5.70
N VAL A 77 11.44 -0.10 5.36
CA VAL A 77 11.54 -1.36 4.61
C VAL A 77 10.94 -2.52 5.41
N LEU A 78 11.27 -2.66 6.70
CA LEU A 78 10.75 -3.76 7.53
C LEU A 78 9.23 -3.70 7.65
N VAL A 79 8.69 -2.53 7.99
CA VAL A 79 7.24 -2.31 8.12
C VAL A 79 6.54 -2.45 6.77
N GLY A 80 7.12 -1.88 5.72
CA GLY A 80 6.59 -1.95 4.36
C GLY A 80 6.53 -3.38 3.84
N VAL A 81 7.58 -4.18 4.02
CA VAL A 81 7.60 -5.59 3.58
C VAL A 81 6.57 -6.41 4.38
N HIS A 82 6.42 -6.16 5.68
CA HIS A 82 5.38 -6.79 6.47
C HIS A 82 3.98 -6.50 5.91
N HIS A 83 3.69 -5.23 5.60
CA HIS A 83 2.40 -4.86 5.05
C HIS A 83 2.18 -5.33 3.61
N MET A 84 3.24 -5.37 2.80
CA MET A 84 3.21 -5.80 1.41
C MET A 84 3.01 -7.31 1.30
N VAL A 85 3.73 -8.10 2.09
CA VAL A 85 3.77 -9.56 1.96
C VAL A 85 2.74 -10.25 2.86
N ARG A 86 2.60 -9.80 4.11
CA ARG A 86 1.81 -10.50 5.11
C ARG A 86 0.39 -9.97 5.22
N THR A 87 0.23 -8.66 5.40
CA THR A 87 -1.12 -8.09 5.58
C THR A 87 -1.80 -7.70 4.27
N ARG A 88 -1.02 -7.53 3.18
CA ARG A 88 -1.48 -7.04 1.87
C ARG A 88 -2.27 -5.72 1.93
N ARG A 89 -1.93 -4.84 2.88
CA ARG A 89 -2.67 -3.57 3.09
C ARG A 89 -1.99 -2.37 2.46
N ASP A 90 -0.68 -2.48 2.23
CA ASP A 90 0.13 -1.41 1.65
C ASP A 90 1.27 -2.04 0.83
N VAL A 91 1.49 -1.51 -0.37
CA VAL A 91 2.55 -1.95 -1.29
C VAL A 91 3.55 -0.84 -1.64
N PHE A 92 3.32 0.38 -1.15
CA PHE A 92 4.10 1.58 -1.47
C PHE A 92 5.23 1.83 -0.47
N ILE A 93 5.01 1.57 0.82
CA ILE A 93 6.00 1.91 1.86
C ILE A 93 7.33 1.18 1.63
N ALA A 94 7.28 -0.11 1.27
CA ALA A 94 8.48 -0.93 1.06
C ALA A 94 9.42 -0.34 -0.01
N PRO A 95 9.00 -0.17 -1.29
CA PRO A 95 9.87 0.37 -2.33
C PRO A 95 10.30 1.81 -2.05
N MET A 96 9.42 2.65 -1.49
CA MET A 96 9.73 4.05 -1.19
C MET A 96 10.77 4.20 -0.08
N SER A 97 10.62 3.43 1.00
CA SER A 97 11.60 3.40 2.10
C SER A 97 12.89 2.71 1.68
N GLY A 98 12.81 1.75 0.76
CA GLY A 98 13.97 1.09 0.18
C GLY A 98 14.87 2.04 -0.61
N PHE A 99 14.30 3.03 -1.33
CA PHE A 99 15.11 4.11 -1.93
C PHE A 99 15.90 4.89 -0.88
N LEU A 100 15.25 5.29 0.22
CA LEU A 100 15.93 5.98 1.33
C LEU A 100 17.00 5.10 1.98
N PHE A 101 16.69 3.83 2.21
CA PHE A 101 17.63 2.86 2.76
C PHE A 101 18.87 2.74 1.88
N CYS A 102 18.71 2.60 0.56
CA CYS A 102 19.82 2.54 -0.40
C CYS A 102 20.62 3.85 -0.45
N ILE A 103 19.97 5.02 -0.36
CA ILE A 103 20.65 6.32 -0.32
C ILE A 103 21.48 6.46 0.96
N GLY A 104 20.92 6.11 2.12
CA GLY A 104 21.62 6.16 3.41
C GLY A 104 22.79 5.18 3.47
N ALA A 105 22.53 3.90 3.17
CA ALA A 105 23.55 2.85 3.19
C ALA A 105 24.63 3.12 2.14
N GLY A 106 24.25 3.33 0.88
CA GLY A 106 25.18 3.57 -0.22
C GLY A 106 25.97 4.86 -0.03
N GLY A 107 25.34 5.93 0.46
CA GLY A 107 26.02 7.18 0.78
C GLY A 107 27.11 7.00 1.83
N LEU A 108 26.80 6.32 2.95
CA LEU A 108 27.80 6.05 3.99
C LEU A 108 28.94 5.18 3.47
N MET A 109 28.63 4.12 2.70
CA MET A 109 29.63 3.23 2.12
C MET A 109 30.56 3.95 1.15
N VAL A 110 30.04 4.87 0.33
CA VAL A 110 30.85 5.68 -0.59
C VAL A 110 31.75 6.66 0.17
N LEU A 111 31.28 7.25 1.27
CA LEU A 111 32.09 8.17 2.08
C LEU A 111 33.25 7.45 2.78
N THR A 112 33.04 6.22 3.24
CA THR A 112 34.11 5.41 3.86
C THR A 112 34.97 4.68 2.84
N TRP A 113 34.56 4.60 1.56
CA TRP A 113 35.24 3.83 0.52
C TRP A 113 36.75 4.06 0.40
N PRO A 114 37.26 5.31 0.48
CA PRO A 114 38.71 5.57 0.38
C PRO A 114 39.52 4.96 1.52
N ASP A 115 38.89 4.72 2.68
CA ASP A 115 39.55 4.21 3.88
C ASP A 115 39.54 2.66 3.95
N LEU A 116 38.82 2.01 3.03
CA LEU A 116 38.68 0.56 2.99
C LEU A 116 39.84 -0.12 2.27
N ASN A 117 40.25 -1.28 2.76
CA ASN A 117 41.17 -2.16 2.05
C ASN A 117 40.48 -2.87 0.86
N GLN A 118 41.26 -3.55 0.01
CA GLN A 118 40.74 -4.18 -1.20
C GLN A 118 39.65 -5.24 -0.92
N LEU A 119 39.77 -6.01 0.16
CA LEU A 119 38.78 -7.03 0.52
C LEU A 119 37.47 -6.38 0.97
N GLU A 120 37.57 -5.34 1.80
CA GLU A 120 36.42 -4.56 2.26
C GLU A 120 35.71 -3.85 1.10
N GLN A 121 36.45 -3.34 0.11
CA GLN A 121 35.88 -2.77 -1.11
C GLN A 121 35.10 -3.80 -1.93
N TRP A 122 35.61 -5.03 -2.07
CA TRP A 122 34.88 -6.12 -2.73
C TRP A 122 33.61 -6.52 -1.97
N ALA A 123 33.70 -6.63 -0.65
CA ALA A 123 32.54 -6.92 0.20
C ALA A 123 31.49 -5.79 0.11
N GLY A 124 31.93 -4.53 0.14
CA GLY A 124 31.09 -3.35 -0.04
C GLY A 124 30.43 -3.31 -1.42
N PHE A 125 31.17 -3.62 -2.48
CA PHE A 125 30.60 -3.74 -3.83
C PHE A 125 29.51 -4.80 -3.89
N LEU A 126 29.76 -6.00 -3.35
CA LEU A 126 28.77 -7.08 -3.31
C LEU A 126 27.53 -6.66 -2.52
N ALA A 127 27.70 -5.99 -1.37
CA ALA A 127 26.60 -5.47 -0.59
C ALA A 127 25.78 -4.43 -1.38
N LEU A 128 26.40 -3.51 -2.12
CA LEU A 128 25.69 -2.57 -3.00
C LEU A 128 24.88 -3.28 -4.10
N VAL A 129 25.40 -4.36 -4.69
CA VAL A 129 24.68 -5.18 -5.66
C VAL A 129 23.45 -5.81 -5.03
N VAL A 130 23.58 -6.39 -3.83
CA VAL A 130 22.46 -6.99 -3.09
C VAL A 130 21.41 -5.93 -2.73
N LEU A 131 21.84 -4.73 -2.31
CA LEU A 131 20.95 -3.60 -2.02
C LEU A 131 20.16 -3.18 -3.26
N GLY A 132 20.83 -3.02 -4.41
CA GLY A 132 20.17 -2.68 -5.67
C GLY A 132 19.19 -3.76 -6.13
N GLY A 133 19.57 -5.04 -6.02
CA GLY A 133 18.70 -6.17 -6.31
C GLY A 133 17.47 -6.24 -5.41
N GLY A 134 17.66 -6.06 -4.09
CA GLY A 134 16.58 -5.99 -3.11
C GLY A 134 15.61 -4.83 -3.37
N GLN A 135 16.14 -3.65 -3.72
CA GLN A 135 15.33 -2.49 -4.10
C GLN A 135 14.52 -2.75 -5.36
N THR A 136 15.15 -3.34 -6.37
CA THR A 136 14.49 -3.70 -7.63
C THR A 136 13.35 -4.68 -7.36
N TRP A 137 13.61 -5.72 -6.57
CA TRP A 137 12.60 -6.68 -6.16
C TRP A 137 11.42 -6.03 -5.43
N MET A 138 11.66 -5.09 -4.51
CA MET A 138 10.58 -4.37 -3.80
C MET A 138 9.73 -3.53 -4.76
N VAL A 139 10.36 -2.87 -5.75
CA VAL A 139 9.63 -2.10 -6.78
C VAL A 139 8.76 -3.02 -7.62
N PHE A 140 9.31 -4.13 -8.13
CA PHE A 140 8.55 -5.08 -8.92
C PHE A 140 7.41 -5.72 -8.11
N ARG A 141 7.71 -6.24 -6.92
CA ARG A 141 6.72 -6.92 -6.09
C ARG A 141 5.64 -5.97 -5.57
N GLY A 142 6.03 -4.76 -5.17
CA GLY A 142 5.12 -3.78 -4.59
C GLY A 142 4.31 -3.03 -5.65
N LEU A 143 4.98 -2.42 -6.63
CA LEU A 143 4.33 -1.49 -7.57
C LEU A 143 3.84 -2.14 -8.86
N LEU A 144 4.55 -3.15 -9.38
CA LEU A 144 4.21 -3.77 -10.67
C LEU A 144 3.33 -5.00 -10.53
N ILE A 145 3.60 -5.84 -9.53
CA ILE A 145 2.87 -7.09 -9.29
C ILE A 145 1.81 -6.91 -8.19
N GLY A 146 1.87 -5.82 -7.41
CA GLY A 146 1.13 -5.62 -6.17
C GLY A 146 -0.34 -6.06 -6.21
N ARG A 147 -0.59 -7.30 -5.78
CA ARG A 147 -1.90 -7.95 -5.80
C ARG A 147 -2.77 -7.41 -4.69
N LEU A 148 -3.83 -6.71 -5.07
CA LEU A 148 -4.79 -6.07 -4.16
C LEU A 148 -6.25 -6.54 -4.28
N PRO A 149 -6.69 -7.53 -5.09
CA PRO A 149 -8.12 -7.92 -5.18
C PRO A 149 -8.76 -8.15 -3.80
N LEU A 150 -8.14 -9.02 -3.00
CA LEU A 150 -8.60 -9.31 -1.64
C LEU A 150 -8.61 -8.07 -0.72
N ALA A 151 -7.59 -7.21 -0.85
CA ALA A 151 -7.46 -6.02 -0.01
C ALA A 151 -8.51 -4.96 -0.36
N TRP A 152 -8.85 -4.83 -1.63
CA TRP A 152 -9.93 -3.99 -2.13
C TRP A 152 -11.30 -4.51 -1.68
N SER A 153 -11.55 -5.81 -1.75
CA SER A 153 -12.78 -6.41 -1.22
C SER A 153 -12.90 -6.24 0.31
N GLN A 154 -11.80 -6.33 1.06
CA GLN A 154 -11.79 -6.01 2.49
C GLN A 154 -12.07 -4.53 2.76
N ALA A 155 -11.46 -3.62 1.99
CA ALA A 155 -11.73 -2.19 2.11
C ALA A 155 -13.21 -1.87 1.77
N GLY A 156 -13.77 -2.54 0.77
CA GLY A 156 -15.19 -2.44 0.40
C GLY A 156 -16.12 -2.82 1.54
N MET A 157 -15.85 -3.93 2.23
CA MET A 157 -16.62 -4.33 3.42
C MET A 157 -16.50 -3.33 4.56
N VAL A 158 -15.30 -2.79 4.82
CA VAL A 158 -15.12 -1.77 5.87
C VAL A 158 -15.88 -0.48 5.51
N ALA A 159 -15.88 -0.07 4.24
CA ALA A 159 -16.65 1.08 3.77
C ALA A 159 -18.16 0.83 3.90
N LEU A 160 -18.62 -0.37 3.55
CA LEU A 160 -20.02 -0.77 3.68
C LEU A 160 -20.49 -0.75 5.14
N GLN A 161 -19.71 -1.32 6.06
CA GLN A 161 -19.99 -1.31 7.50
C GLN A 161 -20.03 0.12 8.08
N ARG A 162 -19.33 1.07 7.46
CA ARG A 162 -19.38 2.50 7.82
C ARG A 162 -20.52 3.27 7.15
N GLY A 163 -21.33 2.61 6.32
CA GLY A 163 -22.39 3.23 5.53
C GLY A 163 -21.89 4.11 4.38
N GLN A 164 -20.64 3.94 3.96
CA GLN A 164 -20.04 4.68 2.84
C GLN A 164 -20.18 3.86 1.56
N LEU A 165 -21.31 3.96 0.88
CA LEU A 165 -21.57 3.23 -0.36
C LEU A 165 -20.83 3.83 -1.57
N GLU A 166 -20.87 5.16 -1.68
CA GLU A 166 -20.35 5.91 -2.83
C GLU A 166 -19.06 6.69 -2.54
N GLY A 167 -18.40 7.14 -3.61
CA GLY A 167 -17.21 7.98 -3.56
C GLY A 167 -15.88 7.25 -3.82
N PRO A 168 -14.75 7.97 -3.76
CA PRO A 168 -13.43 7.42 -4.10
C PRO A 168 -12.98 6.23 -3.23
N GLN A 169 -13.52 6.12 -2.01
CA GLN A 169 -13.29 5.04 -1.05
C GLN A 169 -14.61 4.40 -0.59
N GLY A 170 -15.68 4.60 -1.36
CA GLY A 170 -16.96 3.95 -1.09
C GLY A 170 -16.89 2.45 -1.40
N ALA A 171 -17.84 1.71 -0.83
CA ALA A 171 -17.94 0.26 -0.99
C ALA A 171 -17.97 -0.15 -2.47
N ILE A 172 -18.77 0.52 -3.30
CA ILE A 172 -18.92 0.20 -4.74
C ILE A 172 -17.57 0.27 -5.45
N ASN A 173 -16.89 1.42 -5.38
CA ASN A 173 -15.59 1.63 -6.04
C ASN A 173 -14.51 0.66 -5.53
N CYS A 174 -14.56 0.28 -4.25
CA CYS A 174 -13.65 -0.71 -3.71
C CYS A 174 -13.91 -2.11 -4.28
N PHE A 175 -15.17 -2.56 -4.36
CA PHE A 175 -15.49 -3.85 -4.96
C PHE A 175 -15.25 -3.88 -6.48
N GLU A 176 -15.49 -2.78 -7.18
CA GLU A 176 -15.15 -2.65 -8.62
C GLU A 176 -13.66 -2.78 -8.89
N LYS A 177 -12.80 -2.30 -7.98
CA LYS A 177 -11.33 -2.49 -8.04
C LYS A 177 -10.87 -3.82 -7.48
N GLY A 178 -11.76 -4.53 -6.77
CA GLY A 178 -11.47 -5.78 -6.08
C GLY A 178 -11.63 -7.02 -6.93
N TRP A 179 -12.21 -6.91 -8.12
CA TRP A 179 -12.21 -7.99 -9.11
C TRP A 179 -11.07 -7.80 -10.10
N ASP A 180 -10.37 -8.88 -10.43
CA ASP A 180 -9.23 -8.91 -11.33
C ASP A 180 -9.41 -10.05 -12.33
N ALA A 181 -9.19 -9.78 -13.62
CA ALA A 181 -9.28 -10.79 -14.67
C ALA A 181 -8.23 -11.90 -14.48
N ASP A 182 -7.10 -11.60 -13.80
CA ASP A 182 -6.03 -12.56 -13.56
C ASP A 182 -6.25 -13.43 -12.30
N GLU A 183 -7.16 -13.06 -11.39
CA GLU A 183 -7.49 -13.80 -10.16
C GLU A 183 -8.99 -14.11 -10.04
N GLU A 184 -9.51 -14.82 -11.05
CA GLU A 184 -10.94 -15.11 -11.24
C GLU A 184 -11.66 -15.70 -10.02
N HIS A 185 -10.97 -16.52 -9.21
CA HIS A 185 -11.53 -17.16 -8.01
C HIS A 185 -11.89 -16.21 -6.86
N LEU A 186 -11.38 -14.97 -6.83
CA LEU A 186 -11.75 -13.96 -5.81
C LEU A 186 -12.88 -13.03 -6.27
N ASN A 187 -13.21 -13.06 -7.56
CA ASN A 187 -14.22 -12.21 -8.18
C ASN A 187 -15.65 -12.44 -7.66
N PRO A 188 -16.08 -13.69 -7.32
CA PRO A 188 -17.44 -13.90 -6.81
C PRO A 188 -17.79 -13.08 -5.58
N MET A 189 -16.82 -12.84 -4.68
CA MET A 189 -17.02 -12.02 -3.47
C MET A 189 -17.34 -10.56 -3.80
N ALA A 190 -16.68 -10.01 -4.82
CA ALA A 190 -16.92 -8.64 -5.28
C ALA A 190 -18.24 -8.55 -6.05
N TYR A 191 -18.55 -9.54 -6.90
CA TYR A 191 -19.78 -9.57 -7.69
C TYR A 191 -21.03 -9.63 -6.82
N ILE A 192 -21.09 -10.54 -5.83
CA ILE A 192 -22.24 -10.58 -4.92
C ILE A 192 -22.37 -9.29 -4.10
N ALA A 193 -21.26 -8.68 -3.69
CA ALA A 193 -21.29 -7.42 -2.97
C ALA A 193 -21.86 -6.28 -3.83
N LEU A 194 -21.40 -6.16 -5.08
CA LEU A 194 -21.91 -5.17 -6.04
C LEU A 194 -23.40 -5.41 -6.33
N ALA A 195 -23.79 -6.64 -6.66
CA ALA A 195 -25.18 -7.01 -6.94
C ALA A 195 -26.10 -6.64 -5.76
N SER A 196 -25.67 -6.93 -4.54
CA SER A 196 -26.43 -6.61 -3.32
C SER A 196 -26.52 -5.11 -3.03
N ILE A 197 -25.43 -4.35 -3.24
CA ILE A 197 -25.44 -2.88 -3.04
C ILE A 197 -26.33 -2.19 -4.10
N TYR A 198 -26.24 -2.59 -5.37
CA TYR A 198 -27.10 -2.00 -6.41
C TYR A 198 -28.58 -2.34 -6.19
N ARG A 199 -28.87 -3.56 -5.70
CA ARG A 199 -30.23 -3.97 -5.30
C ARG A 199 -30.75 -3.13 -4.14
N PHE A 200 -29.91 -2.88 -3.14
CA PHE A 200 -30.22 -1.98 -2.02
C PHE A 200 -30.51 -0.55 -2.51
N ASN A 201 -29.76 -0.05 -3.49
CA ASN A 201 -29.97 1.27 -4.09
C ASN A 201 -31.18 1.33 -5.05
N GLY A 202 -31.82 0.20 -5.36
CA GLY A 202 -32.94 0.12 -6.30
C GLY A 202 -32.57 0.14 -7.78
N ASP A 203 -31.28 -0.02 -8.12
CA ASP A 203 -30.81 -0.12 -9.51
C ASP A 203 -30.85 -1.58 -9.97
N ALA A 204 -32.01 -2.00 -10.48
CA ALA A 204 -32.24 -3.36 -10.95
C ALA A 204 -31.32 -3.76 -12.10
N THR A 205 -30.98 -2.82 -12.98
CA THR A 205 -30.16 -3.10 -14.18
C THR A 205 -28.75 -3.50 -13.80
N GLN A 206 -28.11 -2.71 -12.92
CA GLN A 206 -26.76 -3.03 -12.45
C GLN A 206 -26.77 -4.24 -11.52
N ALA A 207 -27.79 -4.38 -10.68
CA ALA A 207 -27.93 -5.53 -9.79
C ALA A 207 -27.99 -6.84 -10.58
N GLU A 208 -28.79 -6.91 -11.64
CA GLU A 208 -28.93 -8.08 -12.51
C GLU A 208 -27.63 -8.41 -13.24
N LYS A 209 -26.94 -7.40 -13.80
CA LYS A 209 -25.64 -7.59 -14.45
C LYS A 209 -24.60 -8.24 -13.54
N TRP A 210 -24.45 -7.73 -12.32
CA TRP A 210 -23.48 -8.28 -11.37
C TRP A 210 -23.93 -9.63 -10.79
N GLN A 211 -25.23 -9.85 -10.69
CA GLN A 211 -25.81 -11.14 -10.30
C GLN A 211 -25.51 -12.23 -11.35
N GLU A 212 -25.67 -11.93 -12.65
CA GLU A 212 -25.29 -12.83 -13.75
C GLU A 212 -23.79 -13.16 -13.69
N SER A 213 -22.94 -12.15 -13.49
CA SER A 213 -21.49 -12.35 -13.34
C SER A 213 -21.14 -13.22 -12.12
N PHE A 214 -21.90 -13.10 -11.03
CA PHE A 214 -21.74 -13.94 -9.83
C PHE A 214 -22.14 -15.38 -10.08
N GLU A 215 -23.25 -15.61 -10.78
CA GLU A 215 -23.75 -16.94 -11.16
C GLU A 215 -22.78 -17.63 -12.11
N ASP A 216 -22.28 -16.92 -13.13
CA ASP A 216 -21.26 -17.42 -14.07
C ASP A 216 -19.96 -17.83 -13.36
N ALA A 217 -19.60 -17.13 -12.29
CA ALA A 217 -18.41 -17.41 -11.50
C ALA A 217 -18.62 -18.51 -10.44
N GLY A 218 -19.74 -19.25 -10.49
CA GLY A 218 -20.05 -20.39 -9.63
C GLY A 218 -21.02 -20.11 -8.49
N GLY A 219 -21.59 -18.89 -8.43
CA GLY A 219 -22.70 -18.54 -7.54
C GLY A 219 -22.40 -18.70 -6.05
N GLN A 220 -23.45 -18.93 -5.25
CA GLN A 220 -23.35 -19.03 -3.79
C GLN A 220 -22.32 -20.03 -3.26
N PRO A 221 -22.15 -21.24 -3.84
CA PRO A 221 -21.13 -22.19 -3.40
C PRO A 221 -19.68 -21.69 -3.56
N SER A 222 -19.44 -20.71 -4.43
CA SER A 222 -18.10 -20.15 -4.67
C SER A 222 -17.63 -19.17 -3.59
N VAL A 223 -18.53 -18.77 -2.67
CA VAL A 223 -18.24 -17.80 -1.61
C VAL A 223 -18.63 -18.38 -0.25
N ALA A 224 -17.79 -18.12 0.76
CA ALA A 224 -18.09 -18.52 2.14
C ALA A 224 -19.42 -17.89 2.62
N SER A 225 -20.28 -18.68 3.25
CA SER A 225 -21.60 -18.24 3.71
C SER A 225 -21.47 -17.08 4.72
N GLU A 226 -20.43 -17.09 5.56
CA GLU A 226 -20.15 -16.04 6.53
C GLU A 226 -19.91 -14.68 5.87
N TRP A 227 -19.33 -14.66 4.66
CA TRP A 227 -19.12 -13.42 3.91
C TRP A 227 -20.45 -12.81 3.45
N ILE A 228 -21.32 -13.64 2.86
CA ILE A 228 -22.64 -13.21 2.38
C ILE A 228 -23.50 -12.75 3.56
N LEU A 229 -23.45 -13.45 4.70
CA LEU A 229 -24.17 -13.04 5.90
C LEU A 229 -23.66 -11.72 6.48
N ALA A 230 -22.35 -11.49 6.50
CA ALA A 230 -21.77 -10.21 6.93
C ALA A 230 -22.12 -9.05 5.99
N LEU A 231 -22.18 -9.31 4.67
CA LEU A 231 -22.67 -8.38 3.66
C LEU A 231 -24.13 -8.02 3.91
N ASN A 232 -24.99 -9.02 4.07
CA ASN A 232 -26.42 -8.85 4.35
C ASN A 232 -26.66 -8.09 5.65
N GLU A 233 -25.90 -8.41 6.71
CA GLU A 233 -25.96 -7.69 7.98
C GLU A 233 -25.61 -6.21 7.81
N SER A 234 -24.56 -5.92 7.07
CA SER A 234 -24.14 -4.54 6.81
C SER A 234 -25.20 -3.77 6.03
N LEU A 235 -25.85 -4.38 5.03
CA LEU A 235 -26.94 -3.76 4.26
C LEU A 235 -28.23 -3.58 5.06
N ARG A 236 -28.57 -4.54 5.93
CA ARG A 236 -29.69 -4.39 6.88
C ARG A 236 -29.46 -3.23 7.84
N ALA A 237 -28.22 -3.07 8.35
CA ALA A 237 -27.88 -1.96 9.22
C ALA A 237 -28.07 -0.59 8.55
N LEU A 238 -28.03 -0.54 7.20
CA LEU A 238 -28.30 0.66 6.41
C LEU A 238 -29.79 0.85 6.05
N GLY A 239 -30.67 -0.06 6.47
CA GLY A 239 -32.12 0.02 6.24
C GLY A 239 -32.68 -1.03 5.27
N GLY A 240 -31.87 -2.00 4.83
CA GLY A 240 -32.34 -3.11 4.00
C GLY A 240 -33.32 -4.02 4.75
N SER A 241 -34.35 -4.51 4.07
CA SER A 241 -35.32 -5.43 4.69
C SER A 241 -34.74 -6.84 4.84
N GLU A 242 -35.19 -7.58 5.85
CA GLU A 242 -34.78 -8.98 6.05
C GLU A 242 -35.22 -9.89 4.89
N GLN A 243 -36.31 -9.53 4.20
CA GLN A 243 -36.75 -10.23 2.99
C GLN A 243 -35.74 -10.09 1.84
N MET A 244 -35.08 -8.93 1.72
CA MET A 244 -34.11 -8.67 0.67
C MET A 244 -32.71 -9.19 1.04
N PHE A 245 -32.34 -9.12 2.31
CA PHE A 245 -31.03 -9.52 2.83
C PHE A 245 -31.21 -10.46 4.03
N PRO A 246 -31.30 -11.79 3.81
CA PRO A 246 -31.64 -12.74 4.86
C PRO A 246 -30.54 -12.91 5.91
N THR A 247 -30.95 -13.28 7.13
CA THR A 247 -30.09 -13.52 8.31
C THR A 247 -29.48 -14.91 8.35
N ARG A 248 -30.01 -15.83 7.54
CA ARG A 248 -29.49 -17.18 7.27
C ARG A 248 -29.61 -17.44 5.78
N LEU A 249 -28.68 -18.21 5.25
CA LEU A 249 -28.81 -18.76 3.91
C LEU A 249 -29.50 -20.12 4.07
N ASP A 250 -30.43 -20.44 3.17
CA ASP A 250 -31.01 -21.77 3.16
C ASP A 250 -29.95 -22.76 2.68
N ASP A 251 -29.76 -23.85 3.44
CA ASP A 251 -28.83 -24.95 3.13
C ASP A 251 -29.39 -25.85 2.01
N SER A 252 -29.92 -25.27 0.93
CA SER A 252 -30.42 -26.03 -0.21
C SER A 252 -29.32 -26.26 -1.24
N GLU A 253 -28.72 -27.45 -1.09
CA GLU A 253 -27.90 -28.27 -2.02
C GLU A 253 -26.42 -27.90 -2.26
#